data_AF-A0A7F8RNB9-F1
#
_entry.id   AF-A0A7F8RNB9-F1
#
_cell.length_a   1.000
_cell.length_b   1.000
_cell.length_c   1.000
_cell.angle_alpha   90.00
_cell.angle_beta   90.00
_cell.angle_gamma   90.00
#
_symmetry.space_group_name_H-M   'P 1'
#
loop_
_entity.id
_entity.type
_entity.pdbx_description
1 polymer ?
#
loop_
_entity_poly.entity_id
_entity_poly.type
_entity_poly.pdbx_seq_one_letter_code
_entity_poly.pdbx_strand_id
1 'polypeptide(L)'
;MLYASLDHASFDYDHLPTLFFVAESVLYRLCCDAFQKTYLYSVEIKLIKIGYLVFLRLFIYFLHGHLESFKQHLFRLQPYLYALCFSGESYYKYPNIFSNVQFILKTMEIICKRELPSGSIFSPVENKKSYKNIDSDMGGYEVNHLLWHCVAAWSCVRKNSPQLNKVLEHLIFHKVKLQKKCW
;
A
#
# COMPACT_ATOMS: atom_id res chain seq x y z
N MET A 1 17.81 -4.78 13.50
CA MET A 1 17.03 -5.85 14.17
C MET A 1 15.57 -5.80 13.73
N LEU A 2 14.80 -4.74 14.03
CA LEU A 2 13.37 -4.64 13.66
C LEU A 2 13.07 -4.79 12.15
N TYR A 3 13.90 -4.22 11.27
CA TYR A 3 13.73 -4.35 9.81
C TYR A 3 13.82 -5.81 9.32
N ALA A 4 14.80 -6.58 9.80
CA ALA A 4 14.95 -7.99 9.46
C ALA A 4 13.85 -8.86 10.10
N SER A 5 13.43 -8.53 11.33
CA SER A 5 12.31 -9.21 11.99
C SER A 5 10.98 -8.97 11.27
N LEU A 6 10.73 -7.75 10.78
CA LEU A 6 9.55 -7.45 9.95
C LEU A 6 9.62 -8.06 8.55
N ASP A 7 10.76 -8.51 8.07
CA ASP A 7 10.83 -9.22 6.80
C ASP A 7 10.57 -10.73 6.99
N HIS A 8 11.03 -11.29 8.12
CA HIS A 8 11.03 -12.73 8.36
C HIS A 8 9.99 -13.27 9.37
N ALA A 9 9.33 -12.42 10.16
CA ALA A 9 8.36 -12.88 11.16
C ALA A 9 7.11 -13.50 10.51
N SER A 10 6.59 -14.57 11.10
CA SER A 10 5.36 -15.24 10.67
C SER A 10 4.14 -14.32 10.72
N PHE A 11 3.14 -14.64 9.91
CA PHE A 11 1.83 -13.98 9.91
C PHE A 11 0.95 -14.60 11.00
N ASP A 12 1.14 -14.14 12.23
CA ASP A 12 0.26 -14.46 13.37
C ASP A 12 -0.78 -13.36 13.54
N TYR A 13 -2.04 -13.71 13.81
CA TYR A 13 -3.11 -12.75 14.00
C TYR A 13 -2.91 -11.92 15.28
N ASP A 14 -2.27 -12.51 16.30
CA ASP A 14 -1.97 -11.84 17.58
C ASP A 14 -0.95 -10.70 17.44
N HIS A 15 -0.20 -10.67 16.34
CA HIS A 15 0.76 -9.60 16.04
C HIS A 15 0.11 -8.35 15.43
N LEU A 16 -1.15 -8.43 14.99
CA LEU A 16 -1.83 -7.35 14.27
C LEU A 16 -1.98 -6.06 15.11
N PRO A 17 -2.35 -6.08 16.41
CA PRO A 17 -2.35 -4.88 17.24
C PRO A 17 -0.96 -4.23 17.34
N THR A 18 0.10 -5.03 17.50
CA THR A 18 1.48 -4.53 17.53
C THR A 18 1.86 -3.90 16.21
N LEU A 19 1.46 -4.50 15.08
CA LEU A 19 1.72 -3.96 13.76
C LEU A 19 1.06 -2.59 13.56
N PHE A 20 -0.17 -2.42 14.03
CA PHE A 20 -0.86 -1.12 14.05
C PHE A 20 -0.15 -0.09 14.91
N PHE A 21 0.32 -0.47 16.10
CA PHE A 21 1.07 0.42 16.98
C PHE A 21 2.38 0.90 16.32
N VAL A 22 3.10 0.01 15.64
CA VAL A 22 4.32 0.36 14.91
C VAL A 22 3.97 1.28 13.72
N ALA A 23 2.87 1.02 13.00
CA ALA A 23 2.41 1.87 11.90
C ALA A 23 2.14 3.30 12.39
N GLU A 24 1.40 3.43 13.49
CA GLU A 24 1.09 4.71 14.13
C GLU A 24 2.37 5.45 14.55
N SER A 25 3.29 4.76 15.21
CA SER A 25 4.57 5.32 15.67
C SER A 25 5.44 5.82 14.51
N VAL A 26 5.51 5.06 13.43
CA VAL A 26 6.27 5.46 12.23
C VAL A 26 5.63 6.68 11.58
N LEU A 27 4.31 6.65 11.35
CA LEU A 27 3.62 7.77 10.72
C LEU A 27 3.69 9.04 11.57
N TYR A 28 3.51 8.94 12.88
CA TYR A 28 3.66 10.06 13.81
C TYR A 28 5.03 10.71 13.65
N ARG A 29 6.10 9.90 13.65
CA ARG A 29 7.46 10.42 13.54
C ARG A 29 7.74 11.07 12.19
N LEU A 30 7.29 10.46 11.10
CA LEU A 30 7.41 11.03 9.76
C LEU A 30 6.66 12.36 9.65
N CYS A 31 5.47 12.46 10.24
CA CYS A 31 4.69 13.70 10.21
C CYS A 31 5.29 14.81 11.07
N CYS A 32 5.92 14.50 12.20
CA CYS A 32 6.58 15.52 13.02
C CYS A 32 7.84 16.10 12.35
N ASP A 33 8.62 15.27 11.65
CA ASP A 33 9.91 15.69 11.08
C ASP A 33 9.78 16.29 9.65
N ALA A 34 8.81 15.83 8.84
CA ALA A 34 8.72 16.18 7.41
C ALA A 34 8.31 17.62 7.08
N PHE A 35 7.74 18.37 8.02
CA PHE A 35 7.32 19.77 7.78
C PHE A 35 8.41 20.80 8.08
N GLN A 36 9.54 20.42 8.67
CA GLN A 36 10.51 21.38 9.18
C GLN A 36 11.82 21.46 8.37
N LYS A 37 12.14 20.48 7.52
CA LYS A 37 13.51 20.34 6.98
C LYS A 37 13.55 20.08 5.48
N THR A 38 14.52 20.69 4.81
CA THR A 38 14.70 20.65 3.34
C THR A 38 15.44 19.41 2.82
N TYR A 39 15.87 18.52 3.72
CA TYR A 39 16.65 17.31 3.43
C TYR A 39 16.30 16.19 4.42
N LEU A 40 16.50 14.93 3.99
CA LEU A 40 16.21 13.74 4.79
C LEU A 40 17.44 13.24 5.54
N TYR A 41 17.29 12.99 6.83
CA TYR A 41 18.27 12.31 7.66
C TYR A 41 18.24 10.80 7.45
N SER A 42 19.35 10.14 7.75
CA SER A 42 19.47 8.67 7.72
C SER A 42 18.39 7.96 8.54
N VAL A 43 17.96 8.57 9.65
CA VAL A 43 16.91 8.03 10.52
C VAL A 43 15.55 8.02 9.83
N GLU A 44 15.18 9.10 9.13
CA GLU A 44 13.92 9.20 8.38
C GLU A 44 13.89 8.18 7.24
N ILE A 45 15.01 8.04 6.51
CA ILE A 45 15.14 7.02 5.45
C ILE A 45 14.91 5.61 6.01
N LYS A 46 15.49 5.30 7.17
CA LYS A 46 15.30 3.99 7.84
C LYS A 46 13.85 3.83 8.32
N LEU A 47 13.24 4.88 8.88
CA LEU A 47 11.84 4.87 9.32
C LEU A 47 10.87 4.64 8.16
N ILE A 48 11.10 5.27 7.00
CA ILE A 48 10.26 5.06 5.82
C ILE A 48 10.38 3.63 5.31
N LYS A 49 11.58 3.05 5.33
CA LYS A 49 11.78 1.63 4.99
C LYS A 49 11.07 0.69 5.96
N ILE A 50 11.09 1.00 7.25
CA ILE A 50 10.31 0.25 8.26
C ILE A 50 8.81 0.41 8.00
N GLY A 51 8.35 1.64 7.77
CA GLY A 51 6.96 1.93 7.41
C GLY A 51 6.51 1.11 6.21
N TYR A 52 7.29 1.11 5.13
CA TYR A 52 7.01 0.30 3.94
C TYR A 52 6.74 -1.18 4.29
N LEU A 53 7.60 -1.82 5.09
CA LEU A 53 7.40 -3.21 5.50
C LEU A 53 6.16 -3.41 6.37
N VAL A 54 5.88 -2.47 7.29
CA VAL A 54 4.69 -2.52 8.14
C VAL A 54 3.41 -2.43 7.31
N PHE A 55 3.33 -1.46 6.41
CA PHE A 55 2.17 -1.30 5.53
C PHE A 55 2.05 -2.43 4.50
N LEU A 56 3.15 -3.01 4.04
CA LEU A 56 3.14 -4.22 3.22
C LEU A 56 2.51 -5.39 3.98
N ARG A 57 2.89 -5.59 5.25
CA ARG A 57 2.26 -6.62 6.09
C ARG A 57 0.78 -6.36 6.32
N LEU A 58 0.40 -5.12 6.64
CA LEU A 58 -1.01 -4.74 6.78
C LEU A 58 -1.79 -5.04 5.49
N PHE A 59 -1.20 -4.76 4.33
CA PHE A 59 -1.80 -5.11 3.05
C PHE A 59 -1.98 -6.62 2.87
N ILE A 60 -1.01 -7.42 3.31
CA ILE A 60 -1.14 -8.88 3.27
C ILE A 60 -2.29 -9.32 4.16
N TYR A 61 -2.40 -8.84 5.40
CA TYR A 61 -3.54 -9.13 6.27
C TYR A 61 -4.88 -8.70 5.64
N PHE A 62 -4.88 -7.61 4.88
CA PHE A 62 -6.05 -7.10 4.15
C PHE A 62 -6.50 -8.05 3.05
N LEU A 63 -5.54 -8.56 2.27
CA LEU A 63 -5.83 -9.54 1.23
C LEU A 63 -6.40 -10.84 1.81
N HIS A 64 -6.03 -11.20 3.04
CA HIS A 64 -6.58 -12.35 3.76
C HIS A 64 -7.90 -12.06 4.48
N GLY A 65 -8.40 -10.81 4.49
CA GLY A 65 -9.67 -10.44 5.13
C GLY A 65 -9.61 -10.32 6.66
N HIS A 66 -8.43 -10.19 7.26
CA HIS A 66 -8.26 -10.17 8.71
C HIS A 66 -8.40 -8.78 9.36
N LEU A 67 -8.76 -7.75 8.60
CA LEU A 67 -8.73 -6.36 9.05
C LEU A 67 -10.08 -5.79 9.51
N GLU A 68 -11.17 -6.53 9.34
CA GLU A 68 -12.53 -6.05 9.63
C GLU A 68 -12.74 -5.71 11.12
N SER A 69 -12.06 -6.42 12.02
CA SER A 69 -12.09 -6.21 13.47
C SER A 69 -11.25 -5.02 13.95
N PHE A 70 -10.42 -4.43 13.08
CA PHE A 70 -9.44 -3.39 13.43
C PHE A 70 -9.83 -1.99 12.91
N LYS A 71 -11.11 -1.76 12.60
CA LYS A 71 -11.62 -0.45 12.11
C LYS A 71 -11.19 0.74 12.96
N GLN A 72 -11.20 0.59 14.29
CA GLN A 72 -10.76 1.66 15.21
C GLN A 72 -9.27 2.02 15.02
N HIS A 73 -8.42 1.02 14.80
CA HIS A 73 -7.00 1.25 14.55
C HIS A 73 -6.77 1.91 13.18
N LEU A 74 -7.55 1.52 12.17
CA LEU A 74 -7.53 2.18 10.86
C LEU A 74 -7.90 3.66 10.95
N PHE A 75 -8.94 4.01 11.72
CA PHE A 75 -9.31 5.40 11.98
C PHE A 75 -8.19 6.20 12.64
N ARG A 76 -7.47 5.61 13.60
CA ARG A 76 -6.33 6.28 14.28
C ARG A 76 -5.19 6.62 13.33
N LEU A 77 -4.98 5.83 12.27
CA LEU A 77 -3.91 6.10 11.29
C LEU A 77 -4.26 7.25 10.34
N GLN A 78 -5.55 7.55 10.13
CA GLN A 78 -6.00 8.50 9.11
C GLN A 78 -5.42 9.92 9.24
N PRO A 79 -5.37 10.56 10.43
CA PRO A 79 -4.82 11.91 10.56
C PRO A 79 -3.35 11.98 10.13
N TYR A 80 -2.57 10.96 10.46
CA TYR A 80 -1.16 10.89 10.09
C TYR A 80 -0.97 10.62 8.60
N LEU A 81 -1.81 9.77 7.99
CA LEU A 81 -1.79 9.54 6.55
C LEU A 81 -2.15 10.80 5.77
N TYR A 82 -3.15 11.56 6.26
CA TYR A 82 -3.51 12.85 5.68
C TYR A 82 -2.33 13.82 5.74
N ALA A 83 -1.67 13.97 6.89
CA ALA A 83 -0.48 14.80 7.00
C ALA A 83 0.66 14.32 6.07
N LEU A 84 0.88 13.01 5.96
CA LEU A 84 1.90 12.44 5.09
C LEU A 84 1.64 12.78 3.60
N CYS A 85 0.38 12.80 3.15
CA CYS A 85 0.02 13.21 1.78
C CYS A 85 0.55 14.60 1.42
N PHE A 86 0.44 15.58 2.33
CA PHE A 86 0.93 16.95 2.08
C PHE A 86 2.45 17.07 2.12
N SER A 87 3.12 16.15 2.83
CA SER A 87 4.58 16.11 2.87
C SER A 87 5.22 15.38 1.68
N GLY A 88 4.41 14.79 0.79
CA GLY A 88 4.86 13.95 -0.33
C GLY A 88 5.88 14.61 -1.25
N GLU A 89 5.77 15.92 -1.46
CA GLU A 89 6.63 16.68 -2.37
C GLU A 89 8.09 16.79 -1.88
N SER A 90 8.31 16.77 -0.57
CA SER A 90 9.63 16.81 0.04
C SER A 90 10.48 15.58 -0.33
N TYR A 91 9.84 14.48 -0.74
CA TYR A 91 10.50 13.21 -1.06
C TYR A 91 10.89 13.07 -2.54
N TYR A 92 10.46 13.96 -3.45
CA TYR A 92 10.75 13.83 -4.90
C TYR A 92 12.24 13.74 -5.24
N LYS A 93 13.09 14.36 -4.41
CA LYS A 93 14.56 14.34 -4.57
C LYS A 93 15.17 12.94 -4.33
N TYR A 94 14.39 12.01 -3.77
CA TYR A 94 14.83 10.67 -3.38
C TYR A 94 13.86 9.60 -3.93
N PRO A 95 14.01 9.17 -5.21
CA PRO A 95 13.03 8.32 -5.89
C PRO A 95 12.65 7.05 -5.12
N ASN A 96 13.63 6.34 -4.56
CA ASN A 96 13.39 5.12 -3.79
C ASN A 96 12.56 5.36 -2.52
N ILE A 97 12.73 6.53 -1.89
CA ILE A 97 12.01 6.90 -0.68
C ILE A 97 10.61 7.38 -1.03
N PHE A 98 10.49 8.19 -2.08
CA PHE A 98 9.23 8.61 -2.62
C PHE A 98 8.33 7.42 -2.98
N SER A 99 8.86 6.40 -3.66
CA SER A 99 8.11 5.17 -3.97
C SER A 99 7.61 4.45 -2.72
N ASN A 100 8.40 4.41 -1.64
CA ASN A 100 7.96 3.81 -0.37
C ASN A 100 6.82 4.60 0.27
N VAL A 101 6.90 5.94 0.27
CA VAL A 101 5.83 6.80 0.81
C VAL A 101 4.55 6.64 -0.03
N GLN A 102 4.66 6.64 -1.36
CA GLN A 102 3.53 6.42 -2.26
C GLN A 102 2.90 5.04 -2.04
N PHE A 103 3.71 4.00 -1.83
CA PHE A 103 3.21 2.67 -1.49
C PHE A 103 2.37 2.71 -0.20
N ILE A 104 2.91 3.29 0.88
CA ILE A 104 2.19 3.42 2.16
C ILE A 104 0.82 4.10 1.95
N LEU A 105 0.81 5.24 1.25
CA LEU A 105 -0.41 6.00 0.99
C LEU A 105 -1.41 5.20 0.16
N LYS A 106 -0.97 4.55 -0.93
CA LYS A 106 -1.85 3.78 -1.81
C LYS A 106 -2.42 2.54 -1.15
N THR A 107 -1.61 1.83 -0.40
CA THR A 107 -2.06 0.68 0.39
C THR A 107 -3.17 1.10 1.36
N MET A 108 -2.96 2.19 2.10
CA MET A 108 -3.95 2.67 3.06
C MET A 108 -5.19 3.25 2.39
N GLU A 109 -5.07 3.89 1.24
CA GLU A 109 -6.21 4.32 0.44
C GLU A 109 -7.12 3.13 0.11
N ILE A 110 -6.55 2.02 -0.35
CA ILE A 110 -7.27 0.78 -0.69
C ILE A 110 -7.93 0.16 0.55
N ILE A 111 -7.16 0.03 1.65
CA ILE A 111 -7.67 -0.55 2.90
C ILE A 111 -8.82 0.31 3.45
N CYS A 112 -8.63 1.63 3.57
CA CYS A 112 -9.65 2.53 4.09
C CYS A 112 -10.91 2.56 3.21
N LYS A 113 -10.78 2.53 1.88
CA LYS A 113 -11.95 2.51 0.98
C LYS A 113 -12.81 1.27 1.19
N ARG A 114 -12.21 0.11 1.43
CA ARG A 114 -12.94 -1.15 1.64
C ARG A 114 -13.44 -1.30 3.08
N GLU A 115 -12.58 -1.05 4.07
CA GLU A 115 -12.89 -1.30 5.48
C GLU A 115 -13.67 -0.16 6.16
N LEU A 116 -13.58 1.07 5.62
CA LEU A 116 -14.22 2.28 6.15
C LEU A 116 -15.09 3.00 5.08
N PRO A 117 -16.20 2.40 4.61
CA PRO A 117 -17.00 2.94 3.50
C PRO A 117 -17.60 4.33 3.74
N SER A 118 -17.82 4.72 5.00
CA SER A 118 -18.48 5.97 5.39
C SER A 118 -17.58 6.96 6.15
N GLY A 119 -16.31 6.63 6.36
CA GLY A 119 -15.40 7.41 7.21
C GLY A 119 -13.99 7.60 6.63
N SER A 120 -13.78 7.29 5.35
CA SER A 120 -12.49 7.47 4.70
C SER A 120 -12.20 8.94 4.43
N ILE A 121 -11.06 9.46 4.88
CA ILE A 121 -10.55 10.79 4.47
C ILE A 121 -10.23 10.82 2.96
N PHE A 122 -10.03 9.65 2.33
CA PHE A 122 -9.81 9.51 0.89
C PHE A 122 -11.11 9.43 0.06
N SER A 123 -12.26 9.67 0.68
CA SER A 123 -13.50 9.86 -0.05
C SER A 123 -13.41 11.16 -0.85
N PRO A 124 -13.74 11.18 -2.15
CA PRO A 124 -13.94 12.43 -2.84
C PRO A 124 -15.06 13.18 -2.09
N VAL A 125 -14.84 14.46 -1.78
CA VAL A 125 -15.94 15.33 -1.34
C VAL A 125 -16.88 15.48 -2.54
N GLU A 126 -17.84 14.57 -2.67
CA GLU A 126 -18.90 14.69 -3.66
C GLU A 126 -19.86 15.78 -3.21
N ASN A 127 -19.77 16.92 -3.90
CA ASN A 127 -20.84 17.90 -3.93
C ASN A 127 -22.15 17.19 -4.27
N LYS A 128 -23.10 17.20 -3.33
CA LYS A 128 -24.48 16.76 -3.50
C LYS A 128 -25.09 17.31 -4.80
N LYS A 129 -25.18 16.48 -5.83
CA LYS A 129 -26.27 16.53 -6.81
C LYS A 129 -26.70 15.10 -7.17
N SER A 130 -27.74 14.67 -6.46
CA SER A 130 -28.77 13.70 -6.85
C SER A 130 -28.59 13.05 -8.22
N TYR A 131 -28.21 11.77 -8.24
CA TYR A 131 -28.74 10.82 -9.22
C TYR A 131 -29.09 9.49 -8.54
N LYS A 132 -30.21 8.96 -8.99
CA LYS A 132 -31.01 7.86 -8.43
C LYS A 132 -30.28 6.52 -8.50
N ASN A 133 -30.63 5.63 -7.57
CA ASN A 133 -30.56 4.17 -7.61
C ASN A 133 -29.92 3.56 -8.86
N ILE A 134 -28.75 2.98 -8.70
CA ILE A 134 -28.34 1.80 -9.45
C ILE A 134 -27.84 0.78 -8.43
N ASP A 135 -28.40 -0.41 -8.59
CA ASP A 135 -28.21 -1.62 -7.81
C ASP A 135 -26.75 -1.99 -7.57
N SER A 136 -26.60 -2.84 -6.54
CA SER A 136 -25.44 -3.66 -6.26
C SER A 136 -24.72 -4.15 -7.52
N ASP A 137 -23.55 -3.58 -7.78
CA ASP A 137 -22.52 -4.26 -8.55
C ASP A 137 -21.22 -4.19 -7.77
N MET A 138 -20.77 -5.36 -7.32
CA MET A 138 -19.46 -5.57 -6.73
C MET A 138 -18.42 -5.16 -7.78
N GLY A 139 -17.94 -3.92 -7.69
CA GLY A 139 -16.80 -3.43 -8.46
C GLY A 139 -15.56 -4.22 -8.07
N GLY A 140 -15.38 -5.39 -8.67
CA GLY A 140 -14.16 -6.17 -8.59
C GLY A 140 -13.00 -5.28 -9.00
N TYR A 141 -12.06 -5.07 -8.10
CA TYR A 141 -10.82 -4.39 -8.42
C TYR A 141 -10.18 -5.12 -9.61
N GLU A 142 -10.23 -4.54 -10.81
CA GLU A 142 -9.53 -5.06 -11.98
C GLU A 142 -8.03 -4.94 -11.73
N VAL A 143 -7.47 -5.98 -11.10
CA VAL A 143 -6.03 -6.11 -10.92
C VAL A 143 -5.40 -6.01 -12.30
N ASN A 144 -4.52 -5.02 -12.48
CA ASN A 144 -3.84 -4.77 -13.74
C ASN A 144 -3.28 -6.08 -14.30
N HIS A 145 -3.57 -6.40 -15.56
CA HIS A 145 -3.11 -7.62 -16.22
C HIS A 145 -1.62 -7.87 -16.03
N LEU A 146 -0.78 -6.83 -16.04
CA LEU A 146 0.65 -6.99 -15.77
C LEU A 146 0.91 -7.58 -14.38
N LEU A 147 0.21 -7.07 -13.36
CA LEU A 147 0.33 -7.54 -11.98
C LEU A 147 -0.07 -9.01 -11.87
N TRP A 148 -1.16 -9.41 -12.54
CA TRP A 148 -1.59 -10.81 -12.64
C TRP A 148 -0.51 -11.71 -13.25
N HIS A 149 0.10 -11.28 -14.36
CA HIS A 149 1.17 -12.05 -15.01
C HIS A 149 2.44 -12.13 -14.14
N CYS A 150 2.78 -11.07 -13.39
CA CYS A 150 3.88 -11.10 -12.42
C CYS A 150 3.64 -12.11 -11.29
N VAL A 151 2.42 -12.14 -10.74
CA VAL A 151 2.04 -13.11 -9.69
C VAL A 151 2.02 -14.54 -10.25
N ALA A 152 1.54 -14.73 -11.48
CA ALA A 152 1.55 -16.03 -12.16
C ALA A 152 2.98 -16.54 -12.41
N ALA A 153 3.91 -15.66 -12.81
CA ALA A 153 5.31 -16.01 -13.03
C ALA A 153 5.97 -16.45 -11.70
N TRP A 154 5.74 -15.68 -10.63
CA TRP A 154 6.23 -16.02 -9.29
C TRP A 154 5.71 -17.38 -8.81
N SER A 155 4.42 -17.66 -9.00
CA SER A 155 3.80 -18.95 -8.66
C SER A 155 4.41 -20.12 -9.47
N CYS A 156 4.67 -19.90 -10.76
CA CYS A 156 5.29 -20.90 -11.62
C CYS A 156 6.73 -21.24 -11.21
N VAL A 157 7.53 -20.24 -10.84
CA VAL A 157 8.89 -20.44 -10.30
C VAL A 157 8.84 -21.24 -9.00
N ARG A 158 7.93 -20.88 -8.08
CA ARG A 158 7.80 -21.55 -6.78
C ARG A 158 7.37 -23.02 -6.91
N LYS A 159 6.53 -23.34 -7.89
CA LYS A 159 6.02 -24.71 -8.12
C LYS A 159 6.84 -25.50 -9.14
N ASN A 160 7.94 -24.95 -9.64
CA ASN A 160 8.74 -25.51 -10.73
C ASN A 160 7.87 -25.94 -11.94
N SER A 161 6.90 -25.09 -12.27
CA SER A 161 5.88 -25.39 -13.25
C SER A 161 6.44 -25.33 -14.68
N PRO A 162 6.11 -26.30 -15.56
CA PRO A 162 6.52 -26.28 -16.96
C PRO A 162 5.88 -25.13 -17.76
N GLN A 163 4.90 -24.43 -17.19
CA GLN A 163 4.20 -23.31 -17.83
C GLN A 163 4.95 -21.97 -17.69
N LEU A 164 6.08 -21.93 -16.98
CA LEU A 164 6.84 -20.71 -16.71
C LEU A 164 7.22 -19.96 -18.00
N ASN A 165 7.71 -20.66 -19.03
CA ASN A 165 8.10 -20.03 -20.30
C ASN A 165 6.93 -19.31 -20.97
N LYS A 166 5.74 -19.90 -20.96
CA LYS A 166 4.53 -19.29 -21.54
C LYS A 166 4.13 -18.02 -20.78
N VAL A 167 4.20 -18.06 -19.44
CA VAL A 167 3.89 -16.89 -18.62
C VAL A 167 4.89 -15.75 -18.83
N LEU A 168 6.18 -16.09 -18.99
CA LEU A 168 7.23 -15.10 -19.29
C LEU A 168 7.04 -14.45 -20.67
N GLU A 169 6.68 -15.21 -21.70
CA GLU A 169 6.37 -14.66 -23.03
C GLU A 169 5.22 -13.65 -22.97
N HIS A 170 4.14 -13.98 -22.26
CA HIS A 170 3.00 -13.08 -22.06
C HIS A 170 3.41 -11.80 -21.31
N LEU A 171 4.26 -11.93 -20.30
CA LEU A 171 4.75 -10.79 -19.51
C LEU A 171 5.65 -9.86 -20.35
N ILE A 172 6.51 -10.44 -21.19
CA ILE A 172 7.34 -9.68 -22.15
C ILE A 172 6.46 -8.95 -23.17
N PHE A 173 5.45 -9.62 -23.72
CA PHE A 173 4.50 -9.01 -24.66
C PHE A 173 3.78 -7.81 -24.04
N HIS A 174 3.26 -7.96 -22.82
CA HIS A 174 2.60 -6.86 -22.10
C HIS A 174 3.56 -5.72 -21.76
N LYS A 175 4.82 -6.03 -21.39
CA LYS A 175 5.87 -5.02 -21.15
C LYS A 175 6.14 -4.17 -22.41
N VAL A 176 6.29 -4.80 -23.57
CA VAL A 176 6.52 -4.10 -24.85
C VAL A 176 5.34 -3.21 -25.22
N LYS A 177 4.10 -3.67 -24.98
CA LYS A 177 2.88 -2.88 -25.22
C LYS A 177 2.79 -1.65 -24.32
N LEU A 178 3.26 -1.73 -23.08
CA LEU A 178 3.31 -0.60 -22.15
C LEU A 178 4.41 0.39 -22.53
N GLN A 179 5.59 -0.09 -22.95
CA GLN A 179 6.68 0.79 -23.40
C GLN A 179 6.26 1.64 -24.62
N LYS A 180 5.47 1.08 -25.54
CA LYS A 180 4.93 1.81 -26.71
C LYS A 180 3.84 2.83 -26.38
N LYS A 181 3.22 2.77 -25.20
CA LYS A 181 2.18 3.74 -24.77
C LYS A 181 2.75 4.95 -24.01
N CYS A 182 4.00 4.87 -23.55
CA CYS A 182 4.67 5.92 -22.79
C CYS A 182 5.73 6.68 -23.61
N TRP A 183 5.65 6.60 -24.94
CA TRP A 183 6.34 7.41 -25.94
C TRP A 183 5.29 7.95 -26.91
#